data_AF-A0A3M4UF92-F1
#
_entry.id   AF-A0A3M4UF92-F1
#
_cell.length_a   1.000
_cell.length_b   1.000
_cell.length_c   1.000
_cell.angle_alpha   90.00
_cell.angle_beta   90.00
_cell.angle_gamma   90.00
#
_symmetry.space_group_name_H-M   'P 1'
#
loop_
_entity.id
_entity.type
_entity.pdbx_description
1 polymer ?
#
loop_
_entity_poly.entity_id
_entity_poly.type
_entity_poly.pdbx_seq_one_letter_code
_entity_poly.pdbx_strand_id
1 'polypeptide(L)'
;MYEPGHLHITHVALQPSEVSYDIHLRYEVNEDPKEGTSMHFTMQGQINDKPFEEQFQLTRDLAFNFAHDASRIAIRHGLPNSASLPIAQHKDYDRIFADIRDKLHAKPGDPVKPEHLE
;
A
#
# COMPACT_ATOMS: atom_id res chain seq x y z
N MET A 1 6.40 10.39 3.09
CA MET A 1 7.46 9.75 3.89
C MET A 1 7.23 8.25 3.91
N TYR A 2 8.29 7.43 3.83
CA TYR A 2 8.19 5.98 3.89
C TYR A 2 8.69 5.43 5.22
N GLU A 3 7.94 4.48 5.77
CA GLU A 3 8.23 3.71 6.96
C GLU A 3 7.89 2.23 6.69
N PRO A 4 8.56 1.27 7.36
CA PRO A 4 8.22 -0.14 7.21
C PRO A 4 6.78 -0.39 7.68
N GLY A 5 5.93 -0.92 6.79
CA GLY A 5 4.48 -1.06 6.99
C GLY A 5 3.63 0.20 6.76
N HIS A 6 4.22 1.35 6.42
CA HIS A 6 3.48 2.61 6.24
C HIS A 6 4.12 3.52 5.19
N LEU A 7 3.36 3.88 4.16
CA LEU A 7 3.73 4.87 3.17
C LEU A 7 2.81 6.08 3.30
N HIS A 8 3.39 7.22 3.64
CA HIS A 8 2.71 8.51 3.63
C HIS A 8 3.03 9.26 2.34
N ILE A 9 2.00 9.65 1.60
CA ILE A 9 2.09 10.39 0.35
C ILE A 9 1.34 11.69 0.57
N THR A 10 2.01 12.81 0.41
CA THR A 10 1.38 14.12 0.51
C THR A 10 1.77 14.95 -0.70
N HIS A 11 0.81 15.63 -1.28
CA HIS A 11 0.99 16.53 -2.39
C HIS A 11 0.18 17.78 -2.13
N VAL A 12 0.87 18.91 -2.12
CA VAL A 12 0.26 20.22 -1.96
C VAL A 12 0.18 20.83 -3.34
N ALA A 13 -1.04 21.12 -3.79
CA ALA A 13 -1.29 21.84 -5.03
C ALA A 13 -0.67 23.24 -4.93
N LEU A 14 0.34 23.53 -5.76
CA LEU A 14 0.94 24.87 -5.85
C LEU A 14 0.21 25.73 -6.88
N GLN A 15 -0.48 25.09 -7.83
CA GLN A 15 -1.30 25.73 -8.86
C GLN A 15 -2.79 25.43 -8.64
N PRO A 16 -3.70 26.34 -9.04
CA PRO A 16 -5.15 26.12 -8.94
C PRO A 16 -5.67 24.95 -9.79
N SER A 17 -4.85 24.47 -10.75
CA SER A 17 -5.12 23.32 -11.60
C SER A 17 -4.74 21.99 -10.94
N GLU A 18 -3.98 22.03 -9.85
CA GLU A 18 -3.49 20.86 -9.13
C GLU A 18 -4.43 20.52 -7.97
N VAL A 19 -4.47 19.25 -7.59
CA VAL A 19 -5.30 18.77 -6.49
C VAL A 19 -4.41 18.42 -5.33
N SER A 20 -4.62 19.03 -4.17
CA SER A 20 -3.93 18.62 -2.95
C SER A 20 -4.51 17.32 -2.43
N TYR A 21 -3.63 16.39 -2.06
CA TYR A 21 -4.00 15.13 -1.46
C TYR A 21 -3.00 14.72 -0.39
N ASP A 22 -3.52 14.13 0.67
CA ASP A 22 -2.76 13.51 1.74
C ASP A 22 -3.27 12.08 1.90
N ILE A 23 -2.38 11.10 1.79
CA ILE A 23 -2.72 9.69 1.71
C ILE A 23 -1.74 8.91 2.58
N HIS A 24 -2.29 8.21 3.56
CA HIS A 24 -1.61 7.24 4.39
C HIS A 24 -1.98 5.85 3.89
N LEU A 25 -1.02 5.16 3.31
CA LEU A 25 -1.13 3.78 2.90
C LEU A 25 -0.38 2.90 3.90
N ARG A 26 -1.11 2.23 4.79
CA ARG A 26 -0.58 1.20 5.67
C ARG A 26 -0.65 -0.15 4.99
N TYR A 27 0.33 -1.00 5.23
CA TYR A 27 0.36 -2.35 4.71
C TYR A 27 0.91 -3.32 5.75
N GLU A 28 0.18 -4.41 5.97
CA GLU A 28 0.47 -5.39 7.01
C GLU A 28 0.38 -6.80 6.42
N VAL A 29 1.31 -7.68 6.79
CA VAL A 29 1.26 -9.07 6.34
C VAL A 29 0.15 -9.79 7.11
N ASN A 30 -0.69 -10.50 6.39
CA ASN A 30 -1.74 -11.32 6.94
C ASN A 30 -1.50 -12.76 6.48
N GLU A 31 -1.27 -13.66 7.43
CA GLU A 31 -1.09 -15.07 7.11
C GLU A 31 -2.42 -15.77 7.37
N ASP A 32 -3.11 -16.10 6.28
CA ASP A 32 -4.41 -16.74 6.37
C ASP A 32 -4.24 -18.24 6.11
N PRO A 33 -4.70 -19.13 7.01
CA PRO A 33 -4.52 -20.58 6.86
C PRO A 33 -5.26 -21.15 5.64
N LYS A 34 -6.20 -20.41 5.04
CA LYS A 34 -6.94 -20.80 3.84
C LYS A 34 -6.37 -20.22 2.54
N GLU A 35 -5.94 -18.96 2.55
CA GLU A 35 -5.51 -18.23 1.34
C GLU A 35 -3.98 -18.12 1.23
N GLY A 36 -3.24 -18.49 2.27
CA GLY A 36 -1.80 -18.32 2.38
C GLY A 36 -1.43 -16.90 2.78
N THR A 37 -0.17 -16.51 2.53
CA THR A 37 0.32 -15.18 2.90
C THR A 37 -0.24 -14.10 1.97
N SER A 38 -1.04 -13.22 2.54
CA SER A 38 -1.58 -12.02 1.91
C SER A 38 -1.06 -10.75 2.61
N MET A 39 -1.32 -9.60 2.00
CA MET A 39 -0.97 -8.28 2.51
C MET A 39 -2.26 -7.47 2.57
N HIS A 40 -2.56 -6.97 3.76
CA HIS A 40 -3.70 -6.10 3.98
C HIS A 40 -3.23 -4.64 3.82
N PHE A 41 -3.86 -3.91 2.92
CA PHE A 41 -3.58 -2.51 2.65
C PHE A 41 -4.73 -1.66 3.16
N THR A 42 -4.40 -0.64 3.94
CA THR A 42 -5.34 0.35 4.44
C THR A 42 -4.92 1.70 3.91
N MET A 43 -5.76 2.30 3.07
CA MET A 43 -5.53 3.59 2.47
C MET A 43 -6.50 4.59 3.08
N GLN A 44 -5.98 5.57 3.81
CA GLN A 44 -6.77 6.58 4.48
C GLN A 44 -6.18 7.96 4.23
N GLY A 45 -7.00 8.99 4.15
CA GLY A 45 -6.48 10.33 3.93
C GLY A 45 -7.55 11.30 3.44
N GLN A 46 -7.11 12.33 2.73
CA GLN A 46 -7.97 13.38 2.22
C GLN A 46 -7.53 13.78 0.81
N ILE A 47 -8.46 13.75 -0.16
CA ILE A 47 -8.22 14.19 -1.55
C ILE A 47 -9.15 15.37 -1.82
N ASN A 48 -8.61 16.51 -2.24
CA ASN A 48 -9.40 17.70 -2.55
C ASN A 48 -10.35 18.08 -1.40
N ASP A 49 -9.83 18.13 -0.18
CA ASP A 49 -10.57 18.37 1.06
C ASP A 49 -11.62 17.28 1.43
N LYS A 50 -11.73 16.19 0.68
CA LYS A 50 -12.64 15.08 0.99
C LYS A 50 -11.92 13.94 1.70
N PRO A 51 -12.28 13.62 2.96
CA PRO A 51 -11.72 12.47 3.65
C PRO A 51 -12.19 11.19 2.97
N PHE A 52 -11.29 10.22 2.87
CA PHE A 52 -11.58 8.89 2.34
C PHE A 52 -10.82 7.83 3.15
N GLU A 53 -11.43 6.65 3.25
CA GLU A 53 -10.84 5.47 3.84
C GLU A 53 -11.27 4.27 3.00
N GLU A 54 -10.31 3.51 2.51
CA GLU A 54 -10.50 2.30 1.74
C GLU A 54 -9.51 1.23 2.21
N GLN A 55 -9.98 -0.01 2.25
CA GLN A 55 -9.20 -1.14 2.74
C GLN A 55 -9.29 -2.25 1.70
N PHE A 56 -8.15 -2.82 1.33
CA PHE A 56 -8.09 -3.89 0.34
C PHE A 56 -6.99 -4.88 0.70
N GLN A 57 -7.25 -6.15 0.47
CA GLN A 57 -6.27 -7.22 0.65
C GLN A 57 -5.73 -7.66 -0.71
N LEU A 58 -4.43 -7.87 -0.79
CA LEU A 58 -3.78 -8.42 -1.97
C LEU A 58 -2.97 -9.64 -1.55
N THR A 59 -3.08 -10.72 -2.32
CA THR A 59 -2.20 -11.88 -2.15
C THR A 59 -0.75 -11.49 -2.44
N ARG A 60 0.20 -12.28 -1.96
CA ARG A 60 1.64 -12.19 -2.29
C ARG A 60 1.95 -11.76 -3.74
N ASP A 61 1.28 -12.37 -4.70
CA ASP A 61 1.52 -12.15 -6.13
C ASP A 61 1.04 -10.76 -6.59
N LEU A 62 -0.08 -10.32 -6.02
CA LEU A 62 -0.70 -9.03 -6.31
C LEU A 62 -0.19 -7.89 -5.43
N ALA A 63 0.50 -8.19 -4.33
CA ALA A 63 1.06 -7.21 -3.42
C ALA A 63 2.02 -6.24 -4.11
N PHE A 64 2.60 -6.59 -5.27
CA PHE A 64 3.42 -5.70 -6.11
C PHE A 64 2.60 -4.71 -6.96
N ASN A 65 1.32 -5.03 -7.22
CA ASN A 65 0.37 -4.22 -7.97
C ASN A 65 -0.41 -3.23 -7.08
N PHE A 66 -0.09 -3.15 -5.79
CA PHE A 66 -0.76 -2.24 -4.83
C PHE A 66 -0.77 -0.78 -5.30
N ALA A 67 0.30 -0.33 -5.98
CA ALA A 67 0.39 1.03 -6.53
C ALA A 67 -0.72 1.30 -7.55
N HIS A 68 -1.08 0.29 -8.36
CA HIS A 68 -2.15 0.39 -9.34
C HIS A 68 -3.51 0.50 -8.65
N ASP A 69 -3.80 -0.38 -7.68
CA ASP A 69 -5.09 -0.37 -6.98
C ASP A 69 -5.25 0.89 -6.12
N ALA A 70 -4.20 1.30 -5.40
CA ALA A 70 -4.18 2.57 -4.65
C ALA A 70 -4.41 3.78 -5.56
N SER A 71 -3.76 3.83 -6.73
CA SER A 71 -4.00 4.91 -7.70
C SER A 71 -5.43 4.89 -8.23
N ARG A 72 -5.99 3.70 -8.51
CA ARG A 72 -7.38 3.57 -9.00
C ARG A 72 -8.39 4.01 -7.94
N ILE A 73 -8.17 3.64 -6.67
CA ILE A 73 -8.96 4.08 -5.54
C ILE A 73 -8.91 5.60 -5.43
N ALA A 74 -7.72 6.20 -5.40
CA ALA A 74 -7.59 7.65 -5.36
C ALA A 74 -8.31 8.34 -6.51
N ILE A 75 -8.16 7.83 -7.75
CA ILE A 75 -8.85 8.40 -8.92
C ILE A 75 -10.37 8.35 -8.74
N ARG A 76 -10.90 7.22 -8.22
CA ARG A 76 -12.33 7.05 -7.93
C ARG A 76 -12.84 8.06 -6.89
N HIS A 77 -12.00 8.43 -5.92
CA HIS A 77 -12.35 9.38 -4.87
C HIS A 77 -12.22 10.86 -5.29
N GLY A 78 -11.68 11.15 -6.48
CA GLY A 78 -11.64 12.50 -7.05
C GLY A 78 -10.27 12.98 -7.50
N LEU A 79 -9.27 12.10 -7.51
CA LEU A 79 -7.95 12.41 -8.02
C LEU A 79 -7.99 12.37 -9.57
N PRO A 80 -7.54 13.41 -10.30
CA PRO A 80 -7.62 13.40 -11.76
C PRO A 80 -6.72 12.28 -12.34
N ASN A 81 -7.17 11.63 -13.41
CA ASN A 81 -6.45 10.50 -14.03
C ASN A 81 -5.00 10.87 -14.47
N SER A 82 -4.76 12.14 -14.80
CA SER A 82 -3.41 12.67 -15.10
C SER A 82 -2.50 12.79 -13.87
N ALA A 83 -3.04 12.74 -12.67
CA ALA A 83 -2.31 12.78 -11.40
C ALA A 83 -2.24 11.39 -10.75
N SER A 84 -2.06 10.34 -11.57
CA SER A 84 -1.75 9.00 -11.08
C SER A 84 -0.74 9.08 -9.93
N LEU A 85 -1.03 8.40 -8.81
CA LEU A 85 -0.18 8.54 -7.63
C LEU A 85 1.24 8.12 -7.99
N PRO A 86 2.27 8.94 -7.71
CA PRO A 86 3.66 8.62 -8.05
C PRO A 86 4.25 7.54 -7.12
N ILE A 87 3.44 6.58 -6.64
CA ILE A 87 3.88 5.46 -5.80
C ILE A 87 4.91 4.62 -6.54
N ALA A 88 4.66 4.33 -7.82
CA ALA A 88 5.56 3.54 -8.67
C ALA A 88 6.82 4.31 -9.11
N GLN A 89 6.78 5.64 -9.06
CA GLN A 89 7.94 6.51 -9.36
C GLN A 89 8.72 6.88 -8.09
N HIS A 90 8.17 6.58 -6.92
CA HIS A 90 8.79 6.90 -5.65
C HIS A 90 10.00 5.99 -5.42
N LYS A 91 11.10 6.57 -4.96
CA LYS A 91 12.31 5.80 -4.56
C LYS A 91 12.01 4.74 -3.49
N ASP A 92 10.90 4.90 -2.80
CA ASP A 92 10.43 3.98 -1.77
C ASP A 92 9.73 2.74 -2.33
N TYR A 93 9.43 2.68 -3.63
CA TYR A 93 8.88 1.46 -4.25
C TYR A 93 9.83 0.27 -4.08
N ASP A 94 11.13 0.46 -4.30
CA ASP A 94 12.14 -0.59 -4.11
C ASP A 94 12.25 -1.02 -2.64
N ARG A 95 12.07 -0.06 -1.71
CA ARG A 95 12.06 -0.33 -0.26
C ARG A 95 10.82 -1.10 0.17
N ILE A 96 9.64 -0.70 -0.30
CA ILE A 96 8.38 -1.43 -0.08
C ILE A 96 8.49 -2.83 -0.68
N PHE A 97 9.06 -2.96 -1.88
CA PHE A 97 9.28 -4.25 -2.51
C PHE A 97 10.19 -5.16 -1.66
N ALA A 98 11.30 -4.62 -1.17
CA ALA A 98 12.22 -5.35 -0.30
C ALA A 98 11.58 -5.73 1.05
N ASP A 99 10.82 -4.81 1.66
CA ASP A 99 10.12 -5.01 2.93
C ASP A 99 8.97 -6.04 2.79
N ILE A 100 8.15 -5.91 1.74
CA ILE A 100 7.12 -6.90 1.37
C ILE A 100 7.78 -8.26 1.17
N ARG A 101 8.86 -8.34 0.39
CA ARG A 101 9.57 -9.61 0.16
C ARG A 101 10.16 -10.23 1.43
N ASP A 102 10.70 -9.42 2.34
CA ASP A 102 11.23 -9.90 3.62
C ASP A 102 10.10 -10.32 4.58
N LYS A 103 9.02 -9.52 4.69
CA LYS A 103 7.82 -9.82 5.49
C LYS A 103 7.05 -11.05 5.00
N LEU A 104 6.99 -11.26 3.68
CA LEU A 104 6.40 -12.47 3.05
C LEU A 104 7.28 -13.71 3.14
N HIS A 105 8.44 -13.61 3.78
CA HIS A 105 9.24 -14.75 4.20
C HIS A 105 9.58 -15.76 3.08
N ALA A 106 10.01 -15.27 1.91
CA ALA A 106 10.77 -16.10 0.99
C ALA A 106 12.21 -16.29 1.54
N LYS A 107 12.38 -17.04 2.64
CA LYS A 107 13.67 -17.50 3.17
C LYS A 107 13.71 -19.03 3.18
N PRO A 108 14.71 -19.68 2.55
CA PRO A 108 14.99 -21.08 2.82
C PRO A 108 15.54 -21.22 4.25
N GLY A 109 14.67 -21.54 5.20
CA GLY A 109 15.06 -22.14 6.49
C GLY A 109 14.94 -21.31 7.76
N ASP A 110 13.79 -20.69 8.06
CA ASP A 110 13.45 -20.38 9.47
C ASP A 110 12.14 -21.08 9.87
N PRO A 111 12.09 -21.74 11.05
CA PRO A 111 11.03 -22.66 11.44
C PRO A 111 9.69 -21.98 11.69
N VAL A 112 8.63 -22.67 11.26
CA VAL A 112 7.22 -22.41 11.56
C VAL A 112 7.03 -22.13 13.05
N LYS A 113 6.30 -21.06 13.36
CA LYS A 113 5.86 -20.76 14.74
C LYS A 113 5.04 -21.93 15.28
N PRO A 114 5.26 -22.37 16.53
CA PRO A 114 4.60 -23.53 17.13
C PRO A 114 3.11 -23.33 17.45
N GLU A 115 2.40 -22.36 16.87
CA GLU A 115 0.96 -22.19 17.09
C GLU A 115 0.12 -23.04 16.10
N HIS A 116 0.81 -23.91 15.36
CA HIS A 116 0.31 -25.17 14.76
C HIS A 116 0.72 -26.41 15.60
N LEU A 117 1.10 -26.25 16.88
CA LEU A 117 1.15 -27.34 17.85
C LEU A 117 -0.08 -27.30 18.74
N GLU A 118 -1.21 -27.75 18.21
CA GLU A 118 -2.11 -28.71 18.86
C GLU A 118 -2.73 -29.63 17.80
#